data_AF-A0A7S3XI13-F1
#
_entry.id   AF-A0A7S3XI13-F1
#
_cell.length_a   1.000
_cell.length_b   1.000
_cell.length_c   1.000
_cell.angle_alpha   90.00
_cell.angle_beta   90.00
_cell.angle_gamma   90.00
#
_symmetry.space_group_name_H-M   'P 1'
#
loop_
_entity.id
_entity.type
_entity.pdbx_description
1 polymer ?
#
loop_
_entity_poly.entity_id
_entity_poly.type
_entity_poly.pdbx_seq_one_letter_code
_entity_poly.pdbx_strand_id
1 'polypeptide(L)'
;PGPAVKLLEGLRPLVAPATHGYLLTMLVLPKLAGAVAQWEPARDTVPVHEWLHPWLPLLGPKLSAVYPDVRRKLAGALAAWHPADPTALAVLRPWAGVMDEQSLGALVVKSVVPKLVGALQQLAIDPRHQRLDEWRWVACWADLVPELHFAALLEGEFFPKWLNVLYQWLLQDPDYEEVTQWYLGWKGLIPEKTAALPAIIAQLNAALDMMNQVLTNRAALGAPLRPGALENVGYLAAVERRR
;
A
#
# COMPACT_ATOMS: atom_id res chain seq x y z
N PRO A 1 26.76 14.76 -1.20
CA PRO A 1 26.92 14.65 0.27
C PRO A 1 28.09 13.76 0.75
N GLY A 2 28.38 12.64 0.07
CA GLY A 2 29.32 11.60 0.54
C GLY A 2 30.70 12.09 1.03
N PRO A 3 31.44 12.94 0.29
CA PRO A 3 32.75 13.41 0.74
C PRO A 3 32.71 14.23 2.03
N ALA A 4 31.66 15.05 2.22
CA ALA A 4 31.50 15.88 3.41
C ALA A 4 31.13 15.05 4.65
N VAL A 5 30.28 14.03 4.48
CA VAL A 5 29.95 13.07 5.55
C VAL A 5 31.20 12.32 5.98
N LYS A 6 31.98 11.76 5.04
CA LYS A 6 33.23 11.04 5.33
C LYS A 6 34.26 11.92 6.05
N LEU A 7 34.38 13.19 5.65
CA LEU A 7 35.26 14.15 6.33
C LEU A 7 34.86 14.32 7.79
N LEU A 8 33.57 14.55 8.06
CA LEU A 8 33.08 14.77 9.43
C LEU A 8 33.08 13.50 10.29
N GLU A 9 32.94 12.33 9.67
CA GLU A 9 33.18 11.04 10.33
C GLU A 9 34.65 10.87 10.71
N GLY A 10 35.57 11.16 9.79
CA GLY A 10 37.02 11.09 10.03
C GLY A 10 37.53 12.11 11.03
N LEU A 11 36.85 13.27 11.18
CA LEU A 11 37.17 14.27 12.20
C LEU A 11 36.70 13.87 13.60
N ARG A 12 35.73 12.95 13.74
CA ARG A 12 35.17 12.54 15.03
C ARG A 12 36.22 12.13 16.08
N PRO A 13 37.24 11.29 15.78
CA PRO A 13 38.29 10.95 16.74
C PRO A 13 39.33 12.07 16.95
N LEU A 14 39.38 13.09 16.09
CA LEU A 14 40.42 14.12 16.08
C LEU A 14 40.05 15.39 16.86
N VAL A 15 38.78 15.57 17.20
CA VAL A 15 38.29 16.77 17.91
C VAL A 15 37.55 16.39 19.18
N ALA A 16 37.42 17.35 20.11
CA ALA A 16 36.61 17.16 21.30
C ALA A 16 35.15 16.85 20.91
N PRO A 17 34.45 15.94 21.62
CA PRO A 17 33.06 15.59 21.31
C PRO A 17 32.12 16.79 21.24
N ALA A 18 32.32 17.80 22.10
CA ALA A 18 31.55 19.04 22.08
C ALA A 18 31.75 19.84 20.78
N THR A 19 32.98 19.91 20.27
CA THR A 19 33.29 20.59 19.01
C THR A 19 32.68 19.85 17.83
N HIS A 20 32.76 18.52 17.80
CA HIS A 20 32.11 17.71 16.76
C HIS A 20 30.59 17.92 16.74
N GLY A 21 29.96 17.86 17.92
CA GLY A 21 28.54 18.14 18.08
C GLY A 21 28.17 19.54 17.60
N TYR A 22 28.96 20.56 17.96
CA TYR A 22 28.75 21.95 17.52
C TYR A 22 28.83 22.08 15.99
N LEU A 23 29.84 21.49 15.34
CA LEU A 23 29.96 21.52 13.88
C LEU A 23 28.72 20.93 13.20
N LEU A 24 28.23 19.80 13.71
CA LEU A 24 27.04 19.15 13.19
C LEU A 24 25.77 20.00 13.40
N THR A 25 25.55 20.52 14.60
CA THR A 25 24.31 21.24 14.93
C THR A 25 24.26 22.68 14.44
N MET A 26 25.40 23.37 14.43
CA MET A 26 25.45 24.81 14.13
C MET A 26 25.87 25.11 12.69
N LEU A 27 26.56 24.19 12.01
CA LEU A 27 26.98 24.40 10.62
C LEU A 27 26.22 23.51 9.64
N VAL A 28 26.15 22.21 9.92
CA VAL A 28 25.54 21.26 8.98
C VAL A 28 24.02 21.35 9.01
N LEU A 29 23.41 21.26 10.20
CA LEU A 29 21.95 21.23 10.33
C LEU A 29 21.25 22.47 9.72
N PRO A 30 21.73 23.72 9.93
CA PRO A 30 21.11 24.89 9.30
C PRO A 30 21.25 24.88 7.77
N LYS A 31 22.36 24.35 7.23
CA LYS A 31 22.54 24.19 5.78
C LYS A 31 21.59 23.14 5.21
N LEU A 32 21.38 22.03 5.92
CA LEU A 32 20.40 21.02 5.52
C LEU A 32 18.98 21.57 5.58
N ALA A 33 18.63 22.32 6.63
CA ALA A 33 17.33 22.98 6.72
C ALA A 33 17.12 23.98 5.57
N GLY A 34 18.14 24.78 5.23
CA GLY A 34 18.11 25.68 4.09
C GLY A 34 17.95 24.94 2.75
N ALA A 35 18.65 23.82 2.57
CA ALA A 35 18.50 22.97 1.38
C ALA A 35 17.09 22.36 1.28
N VAL A 36 16.53 21.86 2.39
CA VAL A 36 15.15 21.36 2.45
C VAL A 36 14.15 22.47 2.14
N ALA A 37 14.38 23.68 2.62
CA ALA A 37 13.50 24.81 2.35
C ALA A 37 13.46 25.19 0.85
N GLN A 38 14.60 25.10 0.17
CA GLN A 38 14.73 25.40 -1.26
C GLN A 38 14.33 24.24 -2.18
N TRP A 39 14.37 23.00 -1.68
CA TRP A 39 14.04 21.81 -2.45
C TRP A 39 12.57 21.78 -2.87
N GLU A 40 12.30 21.50 -4.14
CA GLU A 40 10.97 21.43 -4.72
C GLU A 40 10.72 20.03 -5.33
N PRO A 41 9.99 19.13 -4.64
CA PRO A 41 9.84 17.73 -5.06
C PRO A 41 9.27 17.53 -6.46
N ALA A 42 8.47 18.47 -6.97
CA ALA A 42 7.86 18.37 -8.29
C ALA A 42 8.80 18.85 -9.43
N ARG A 43 9.91 19.52 -9.10
CA ARG A 43 10.81 20.15 -10.08
C ARG A 43 12.22 19.58 -10.02
N ASP A 44 12.67 19.22 -8.82
CA ASP A 44 14.02 18.72 -8.61
C ASP A 44 14.10 17.24 -8.99
N THR A 45 15.16 16.89 -9.72
CA THR A 45 15.38 15.52 -10.21
C THR A 45 15.94 14.59 -9.15
N VAL A 46 16.53 15.14 -8.08
CA VAL A 46 17.15 14.38 -7.01
C VAL A 46 16.22 14.34 -5.80
N PRO A 47 15.72 13.15 -5.41
CA PRO A 47 14.93 12.99 -4.21
C PRO A 47 15.65 13.46 -2.95
N VAL A 48 14.91 14.08 -2.03
CA VAL A 48 15.43 14.59 -0.75
C VAL A 48 16.21 13.54 0.05
N HIS A 49 15.77 12.29 0.03
CA HIS A 49 16.40 11.23 0.83
C HIS A 49 17.85 10.94 0.38
N GLU A 50 18.17 11.11 -0.91
CA GLU A 50 19.50 10.79 -1.45
C GLU A 50 20.60 11.68 -0.87
N TRP A 51 20.27 12.92 -0.53
CA TRP A 51 21.24 13.86 0.04
C TRP A 51 21.04 14.12 1.52
N LEU A 52 19.87 13.79 2.09
CA LEU A 52 19.56 13.97 3.50
C LEU A 52 19.88 12.72 4.34
N HIS A 53 19.52 11.52 3.89
CA HIS A 53 19.74 10.27 4.66
C HIS A 53 21.21 9.95 4.93
N PRO A 54 22.18 10.29 4.05
CA PRO A 54 23.60 10.11 4.38
C PRO A 54 24.05 10.81 5.66
N TRP A 55 23.29 11.79 6.17
CA TRP A 55 23.59 12.48 7.41
C TRP A 55 23.00 11.83 8.66
N LEU A 56 22.13 10.81 8.52
CA LEU A 56 21.52 10.09 9.64
C LEU A 56 22.54 9.51 10.64
N PRO A 57 23.64 8.87 10.22
CA PRO A 57 24.61 8.31 11.16
C PRO A 57 25.30 9.36 12.05
N LEU A 58 25.38 10.61 11.58
CA LEU A 58 26.04 11.72 12.29
C LEU A 58 25.05 12.55 13.12
N LEU A 59 23.90 12.91 12.55
CA LEU A 59 22.93 13.81 13.20
C LEU A 59 21.86 13.06 13.99
N GLY A 60 21.58 11.81 13.65
CA GLY A 60 20.57 10.97 14.28
C GLY A 60 19.26 11.72 14.54
N PRO A 61 18.80 11.81 15.81
CA PRO A 61 17.52 12.42 16.14
C PRO A 61 17.46 13.92 15.84
N LYS A 62 18.59 14.63 15.73
CA LYS A 62 18.61 16.07 15.46
C LYS A 62 18.09 16.39 14.05
N LEU A 63 18.15 15.43 13.13
CA LEU A 63 17.62 15.57 11.77
C LEU A 63 16.08 15.64 11.75
N SER A 64 15.41 15.18 12.81
CA SER A 64 13.94 15.27 12.93
C SER A 64 13.41 16.70 12.82
N ALA A 65 14.23 17.71 13.12
CA ALA A 65 13.89 19.12 12.99
C ALA A 65 13.49 19.52 11.55
N VAL A 66 14.00 18.84 10.52
CA VAL A 66 13.67 19.15 9.12
C VAL A 66 12.54 18.29 8.55
N TYR A 67 12.14 17.21 9.23
CA TYR A 67 11.11 16.28 8.74
C TYR A 67 9.73 16.92 8.53
N PRO A 68 9.24 17.84 9.40
CA PRO A 68 7.97 18.52 9.15
C PRO A 68 7.92 19.25 7.81
N ASP A 69 9.00 19.95 7.43
CA ASP A 69 9.08 20.65 6.15
C ASP A 69 9.14 19.69 4.97
N VAL A 70 9.91 18.60 5.10
CA VAL A 70 9.95 17.56 4.07
C VAL A 70 8.56 16.95 3.86
N ARG A 71 7.85 16.57 4.93
CA ARG A 71 6.50 16.02 4.84
C ARG A 71 5.53 17.00 4.19
N ARG A 72 5.59 18.28 4.55
CA ARG A 72 4.74 19.33 3.97
C ARG A 72 4.98 19.47 2.47
N LYS A 73 6.24 19.48 2.03
CA LYS A 73 6.60 19.58 0.60
C LYS A 73 6.21 18.31 -0.17
N LEU A 74 6.45 17.13 0.38
CA LEU A 74 6.00 15.86 -0.19
C LEU A 74 4.47 15.81 -0.34
N ALA A 75 3.72 16.20 0.69
CA ALA A 75 2.26 16.28 0.63
C ALA A 75 1.78 17.22 -0.50
N GLY A 76 2.47 18.36 -0.68
CA GLY A 76 2.20 19.30 -1.77
C GLY A 76 2.43 18.69 -3.15
N ALA A 77 3.54 17.98 -3.35
CA ALA A 77 3.82 17.30 -4.62
C ALA A 77 2.83 16.17 -4.92
N LEU A 78 2.40 15.43 -3.88
CA LEU A 78 1.42 14.35 -4.00
C LEU A 78 0.01 14.85 -4.35
N ALA A 79 -0.28 16.15 -4.21
CA ALA A 79 -1.61 16.70 -4.51
C ALA A 79 -2.01 16.48 -5.99
N ALA A 80 -1.05 16.63 -6.91
CA ALA A 80 -1.23 16.42 -8.35
C ALA A 80 -0.78 15.03 -8.85
N TRP A 81 -0.28 14.18 -7.94
CA TRP A 81 0.22 12.85 -8.29
C TRP A 81 -0.92 11.87 -8.65
N HIS A 82 -0.58 10.89 -9.49
CA HIS A 82 -1.47 9.82 -9.93
C HIS A 82 -0.88 8.42 -9.62
N PRO A 83 -1.68 7.44 -9.16
CA PRO A 83 -1.20 6.10 -8.76
C PRO A 83 -0.38 5.32 -9.80
N ALA A 84 -0.60 5.61 -11.08
CA ALA A 84 0.17 5.01 -12.17
C ALA A 84 1.65 5.44 -12.20
N ASP A 85 2.02 6.54 -11.55
CA ASP A 85 3.39 7.03 -11.48
C ASP A 85 4.14 6.37 -10.29
N PRO A 86 5.14 5.50 -10.56
CA PRO A 86 5.87 4.77 -9.52
C PRO A 86 6.87 5.63 -8.74
N THR A 87 7.18 6.84 -9.22
CA THR A 87 8.25 7.68 -8.64
C THR A 87 7.93 8.09 -7.21
N ALA A 88 6.67 8.40 -6.89
CA ALA A 88 6.25 8.77 -5.55
C ALA A 88 6.54 7.68 -4.51
N LEU A 89 6.27 6.43 -4.86
CA LEU A 89 6.54 5.29 -3.99
C LEU A 89 8.04 5.12 -3.76
N ALA A 90 8.87 5.27 -4.81
CA ALA A 90 10.33 5.22 -4.70
C ALA A 90 10.89 6.35 -3.82
N VAL A 91 10.27 7.53 -3.85
CA VAL A 91 10.66 8.67 -3.01
C VAL A 91 10.27 8.49 -1.55
N LEU A 92 9.10 7.90 -1.27
CA LEU A 92 8.57 7.72 0.08
C LEU A 92 9.11 6.48 0.81
N ARG A 93 9.35 5.37 0.11
CA ARG A 93 9.84 4.11 0.72
C ARG A 93 11.08 4.28 1.61
N PRO A 94 12.11 5.04 1.23
CA PRO A 94 13.30 5.23 2.07
C PRO A 94 13.01 5.87 3.43
N TRP A 95 11.88 6.57 3.56
CA TRP A 95 11.48 7.21 4.82
C TRP A 95 10.88 6.26 5.83
N ALA A 96 10.50 5.04 5.40
CA ALA A 96 10.08 3.98 6.31
C ALA A 96 11.25 3.60 7.23
N GLY A 97 11.05 3.71 8.55
CA GLY A 97 12.09 3.49 9.56
C GLY A 97 13.00 4.69 9.83
N VAL A 98 12.89 5.79 9.07
CA VAL A 98 13.61 7.05 9.31
C VAL A 98 12.72 8.08 10.00
N MET A 99 11.49 8.24 9.52
CA MET A 99 10.45 8.98 10.23
C MET A 99 9.72 8.07 11.21
N ASP A 100 9.05 8.66 12.20
CA ASP A 100 8.09 7.93 13.02
C ASP A 100 6.94 7.39 12.15
N GLU A 101 6.53 6.15 12.44
CA GLU A 101 5.52 5.42 11.67
C GLU A 101 4.19 6.17 11.62
N GLN A 102 3.81 6.84 12.71
CA GLN A 102 2.59 7.62 12.79
C GLN A 102 2.60 8.81 11.82
N SER A 103 3.69 9.59 11.74
CA SER A 103 3.78 10.73 10.85
C SER A 103 3.85 10.33 9.37
N LEU A 104 4.58 9.25 9.06
CA LEU A 104 4.64 8.73 7.70
C LEU A 104 3.29 8.16 7.27
N GLY A 105 2.65 7.37 8.14
CA GLY A 105 1.31 6.85 7.93
C GLY A 105 0.29 7.98 7.73
N ALA A 106 0.31 9.03 8.55
CA ALA A 106 -0.57 10.19 8.40
C ALA A 106 -0.37 10.93 7.06
N LEU A 107 0.88 11.07 6.60
CA LEU A 107 1.18 11.65 5.30
C LEU A 107 0.57 10.82 4.15
N VAL A 108 0.78 9.50 4.20
CA VAL A 108 0.30 8.55 3.19
C VAL A 108 -1.22 8.49 3.20
N VAL A 109 -1.86 8.37 4.37
CA VAL A 109 -3.32 8.36 4.50
C VAL A 109 -3.92 9.66 3.97
N LYS A 110 -3.32 10.82 4.27
CA LYS A 110 -3.86 12.11 3.82
C LYS A 110 -3.67 12.35 2.32
N SER A 111 -2.53 11.95 1.76
CA SER A 111 -2.10 12.41 0.42
C SER A 111 -2.18 11.34 -0.67
N VAL A 112 -2.05 10.06 -0.29
CA VAL A 112 -2.00 8.93 -1.22
C VAL A 112 -3.32 8.17 -1.26
N VAL A 113 -3.88 7.82 -0.08
CA VAL A 113 -5.09 6.97 -0.01
C VAL A 113 -6.28 7.53 -0.82
N PRO A 114 -6.60 8.83 -0.80
CA PRO A 114 -7.69 9.37 -1.64
C PRO A 114 -7.49 9.13 -3.15
N LYS A 115 -6.24 9.07 -3.61
CA LYS A 115 -5.91 8.76 -5.02
C LYS A 115 -6.06 7.27 -5.29
N LEU A 116 -5.68 6.42 -4.33
CA LEU A 116 -5.88 4.96 -4.42
C LEU A 116 -7.36 4.59 -4.44
N VAL A 117 -8.20 5.28 -3.65
CA VAL A 117 -9.66 5.19 -3.74
C VAL A 117 -10.12 5.47 -5.17
N GLY A 118 -9.69 6.58 -5.76
CA GLY A 118 -10.02 6.92 -7.15
C GLY A 118 -9.60 5.85 -8.17
N ALA A 119 -8.42 5.24 -7.99
CA ALA A 119 -7.97 4.14 -8.85
C ALA A 119 -8.85 2.88 -8.70
N LEU A 120 -9.17 2.47 -7.47
CA LEU A 120 -10.08 1.33 -7.25
C LEU A 120 -11.51 1.63 -7.72
N GLN A 121 -11.94 2.89 -7.70
CA GLN A 121 -13.22 3.30 -8.27
C GLN A 121 -13.27 3.12 -9.78
N GLN A 122 -12.13 3.24 -10.47
CA GLN A 122 -12.01 3.02 -11.91
C GLN A 122 -11.76 1.55 -12.28
N LEU A 123 -11.32 0.73 -11.31
CA LEU A 123 -11.10 -0.70 -11.53
C LEU A 123 -12.37 -1.38 -12.06
N ALA A 124 -12.24 -1.94 -13.26
CA ALA A 124 -13.27 -2.76 -13.90
C ALA A 124 -13.01 -4.24 -13.60
N ILE A 125 -13.95 -4.87 -12.90
CA ILE A 125 -13.87 -6.30 -12.57
C ILE A 125 -14.75 -7.07 -13.55
N ASP A 126 -14.13 -7.75 -14.50
CA ASP A 126 -14.81 -8.60 -15.47
C ASP A 126 -14.16 -10.01 -15.46
N PRO A 127 -14.91 -11.09 -15.14
CA PRO A 127 -14.39 -12.45 -15.16
C PRO A 127 -13.82 -12.89 -16.51
N ARG A 128 -14.29 -12.30 -17.63
CA ARG A 128 -13.86 -12.67 -18.99
C ARG A 128 -12.65 -11.86 -19.47
N HIS A 129 -12.44 -10.67 -18.91
CA HIS A 129 -11.37 -9.77 -19.32
C HIS A 129 -10.82 -8.97 -18.13
N GLN A 130 -10.00 -9.61 -17.31
CA GLN A 130 -9.44 -8.99 -16.13
C GLN A 130 -8.33 -7.99 -16.49
N ARG A 131 -8.54 -6.69 -16.18
CA ARG A 131 -7.49 -5.67 -16.22
C ARG A 131 -7.01 -5.42 -14.80
N LEU A 132 -5.71 -5.49 -14.59
CA LEU A 132 -5.09 -5.45 -13.25
C LEU A 132 -4.23 -4.20 -13.04
N ASP A 133 -4.26 -3.23 -13.94
CA ASP A 133 -3.37 -2.08 -13.88
C ASP A 133 -3.70 -1.21 -12.66
N GLU A 134 -4.97 -0.84 -12.48
CA GLU A 134 -5.45 -0.08 -11.32
C GLU A 134 -5.20 -0.84 -10.01
N TRP A 135 -5.39 -2.16 -10.03
CA TRP A 135 -5.09 -3.01 -8.89
C TRP A 135 -3.59 -2.96 -8.54
N ARG A 136 -2.70 -3.13 -9.53
CA ARG A 136 -1.24 -3.11 -9.34
C ARG A 136 -0.75 -1.77 -8.81
N TRP A 137 -1.34 -0.67 -9.29
CA TRP A 137 -1.04 0.68 -8.78
C TRP A 137 -1.40 0.84 -7.31
N VAL A 138 -2.40 0.11 -6.81
CA VAL A 138 -2.82 0.16 -5.40
C VAL A 138 -2.02 -0.84 -4.56
N ALA A 139 -1.83 -2.06 -5.06
CA ALA A 139 -1.18 -3.15 -4.34
C ALA A 139 0.28 -2.83 -3.98
N CYS A 140 1.01 -2.06 -4.80
CA CYS A 140 2.40 -1.69 -4.52
C CYS A 140 2.57 -0.80 -3.26
N TRP A 141 1.47 -0.21 -2.77
CA TRP A 141 1.44 0.62 -1.56
C TRP A 141 1.12 -0.14 -0.28
N ALA A 142 0.83 -1.44 -0.34
CA ALA A 142 0.41 -2.23 0.81
C ALA A 142 1.41 -2.21 1.98
N ASP A 143 2.71 -2.10 1.71
CA ASP A 143 3.75 -2.04 2.74
C ASP A 143 3.89 -0.66 3.41
N LEU A 144 3.32 0.39 2.81
CA LEU A 144 3.51 1.77 3.24
C LEU A 144 2.22 2.41 3.79
N VAL A 145 1.06 1.96 3.32
CA VAL A 145 -0.24 2.33 3.89
C VAL A 145 -0.44 1.52 5.17
N PRO A 146 -0.84 2.15 6.30
CA PRO A 146 -1.14 1.42 7.52
C PRO A 146 -2.19 0.31 7.27
N GLU A 147 -1.94 -0.89 7.80
CA GLU A 147 -2.67 -2.12 7.44
C GLU A 147 -4.19 -1.97 7.55
N LEU A 148 -4.68 -1.36 8.63
CA LEU A 148 -6.11 -1.12 8.84
C LEU A 148 -6.73 -0.18 7.80
N HIS A 149 -5.97 0.82 7.34
CA HIS A 149 -6.44 1.75 6.30
C HIS A 149 -6.43 1.07 4.92
N PHE A 150 -5.45 0.22 4.65
CA PHE A 150 -5.42 -0.55 3.41
C PHE A 150 -6.57 -1.57 3.34
N ALA A 151 -6.88 -2.23 4.47
CA ALA A 151 -8.04 -3.10 4.56
C ALA A 151 -9.37 -2.34 4.34
N ALA A 152 -9.55 -1.21 5.02
CA ALA A 152 -10.75 -0.37 4.85
C ALA A 152 -10.90 0.15 3.41
N LEU A 153 -9.79 0.47 2.74
CA LEU A 153 -9.77 0.84 1.32
C LEU A 153 -10.33 -0.28 0.44
N LEU A 154 -9.87 -1.52 0.64
CA LEU A 154 -10.37 -2.67 -0.12
C LEU A 154 -11.85 -2.96 0.21
N GLU A 155 -12.21 -2.89 1.48
CA GLU A 155 -13.58 -3.10 1.96
C GLU A 155 -14.57 -2.11 1.35
N GLY A 156 -14.18 -0.84 1.22
CA GLY A 156 -15.05 0.19 0.65
C GLY A 156 -15.15 0.15 -0.87
N GLU A 157 -14.02 0.00 -1.57
CA GLU A 157 -13.98 0.28 -3.02
C GLU A 157 -13.85 -0.96 -3.90
N PHE A 158 -13.25 -2.05 -3.38
CA PHE A 158 -13.00 -3.27 -4.14
C PHE A 158 -14.07 -4.33 -3.90
N PHE A 159 -14.27 -4.74 -2.64
CA PHE A 159 -15.13 -5.87 -2.30
C PHE A 159 -16.60 -5.72 -2.75
N PRO A 160 -17.25 -4.56 -2.61
CA PRO A 160 -18.65 -4.42 -3.04
C PRO A 160 -18.83 -4.67 -4.54
N LYS A 161 -17.88 -4.22 -5.36
CA LYS A 161 -17.88 -4.47 -6.80
C LYS A 161 -17.60 -5.92 -7.12
N TRP A 162 -16.57 -6.49 -6.48
CA TRP A 162 -16.15 -7.86 -6.69
C TRP A 162 -17.25 -8.87 -6.30
N LEU A 163 -17.89 -8.68 -5.14
CA LEU A 163 -19.03 -9.47 -4.69
C LEU A 163 -20.25 -9.32 -5.61
N ASN A 164 -20.54 -8.10 -6.09
CA ASN A 164 -21.64 -7.90 -7.03
C ASN A 164 -21.39 -8.63 -8.37
N VAL A 165 -20.17 -8.59 -8.90
CA VAL A 165 -19.80 -9.34 -10.11
C VAL A 165 -19.97 -10.84 -9.88
N LEU A 166 -19.51 -11.35 -8.75
CA LEU A 166 -19.70 -12.75 -8.38
C LEU A 166 -21.19 -13.11 -8.32
N TYR A 167 -22.00 -12.31 -7.64
CA TYR A 167 -23.45 -12.52 -7.53
C TYR A 167 -24.12 -12.60 -8.92
N GLN A 168 -23.87 -11.60 -9.77
CA GLN A 168 -24.43 -11.57 -11.13
C GLN A 168 -23.96 -12.76 -11.97
N TRP A 169 -22.70 -13.18 -11.81
CA TRP A 169 -22.17 -14.34 -12.52
C TRP A 169 -22.84 -15.63 -12.05
N LEU A 170 -23.01 -15.82 -10.74
CA LEU A 170 -23.68 -16.99 -10.15
C LEU A 170 -25.14 -17.13 -10.60
N LEU A 171 -25.87 -16.01 -10.77
CA LEU A 171 -27.25 -16.01 -11.28
C LEU A 171 -27.36 -16.61 -12.69
N GLN A 172 -26.32 -16.52 -13.51
CA GLN A 172 -26.29 -17.03 -14.89
C GLN A 172 -25.97 -18.53 -15.00
N ASP A 173 -25.84 -19.22 -13.86
CA ASP A 173 -25.42 -20.63 -13.79
C ASP A 173 -24.07 -20.86 -14.48
N PRO A 174 -22.99 -20.28 -13.95
CA PRO A 174 -21.68 -20.33 -14.56
C PRO A 174 -21.00 -21.69 -14.34
N ASP A 175 -19.84 -21.88 -14.95
CA ASP A 175 -18.95 -22.96 -14.56
C ASP A 175 -18.32 -22.67 -13.19
N TYR A 176 -18.55 -23.55 -12.22
CA TYR A 176 -18.07 -23.39 -10.86
C TYR A 176 -16.55 -23.61 -10.74
N GLU A 177 -15.93 -24.30 -11.70
CA GLU A 177 -14.47 -24.41 -11.78
C GLU A 177 -13.86 -23.05 -12.14
N GLU A 178 -14.42 -22.37 -13.13
CA GLU A 178 -14.00 -21.00 -13.50
C GLU A 178 -14.21 -20.02 -12.33
N VAL A 179 -15.35 -20.10 -11.64
CA VAL A 179 -15.64 -19.28 -10.45
C VAL A 179 -14.60 -19.52 -9.35
N THR A 180 -14.23 -20.78 -9.14
CA THR A 180 -13.21 -21.17 -8.15
C THR A 180 -11.84 -20.62 -8.50
N GLN A 181 -11.41 -20.77 -9.74
CA GLN A 181 -10.13 -20.23 -10.22
C GLN A 181 -10.10 -18.70 -10.12
N TRP A 182 -11.20 -18.04 -10.47
CA TRP A 182 -11.32 -16.58 -10.38
C TRP A 182 -11.25 -16.08 -8.94
N TYR A 183 -11.95 -16.74 -8.01
CA TYR A 183 -11.88 -16.44 -6.58
C TYR A 183 -10.45 -16.57 -6.04
N LEU A 184 -9.79 -17.71 -6.32
CA LEU A 184 -8.43 -17.97 -5.87
C LEU A 184 -7.41 -17.01 -6.48
N GLY A 185 -7.61 -16.63 -7.75
CA GLY A 185 -6.79 -15.65 -8.44
C GLY A 185 -6.84 -14.29 -7.73
N TRP A 186 -8.04 -13.77 -7.46
CA TRP A 186 -8.20 -12.51 -6.73
C TRP A 186 -7.67 -12.58 -5.30
N LYS A 187 -7.96 -13.65 -4.57
CA LYS A 187 -7.43 -13.87 -3.22
C LYS A 187 -5.89 -13.87 -3.22
N GLY A 188 -5.27 -14.53 -4.19
CA GLY A 188 -3.81 -14.60 -4.32
C GLY A 188 -3.13 -13.25 -4.63
N LEU A 189 -3.90 -12.27 -5.10
CA LEU A 189 -3.40 -10.91 -5.32
C LEU A 189 -3.42 -10.04 -4.05
N ILE A 190 -4.18 -10.43 -3.03
CA ILE A 190 -4.25 -9.69 -1.76
C ILE A 190 -3.01 -10.04 -0.93
N PRO A 191 -2.24 -9.04 -0.44
CA PRO A 191 -1.09 -9.29 0.42
C PRO A 191 -1.47 -10.11 1.66
N GLU A 192 -0.64 -11.10 2.03
CA GLU A 192 -0.99 -12.05 3.11
C GLU A 192 -1.31 -11.37 4.44
N LYS A 193 -0.56 -10.31 4.79
CA LYS A 193 -0.80 -9.51 6.01
C LYS A 193 -2.20 -8.90 6.02
N THR A 194 -2.64 -8.38 4.88
CA THR A 194 -3.98 -7.82 4.71
C THR A 194 -5.04 -8.91 4.69
N ALA A 195 -4.78 -10.02 3.98
CA ALA A 195 -5.70 -11.14 3.88
C ALA A 195 -6.00 -11.80 5.24
N ALA A 196 -5.07 -11.73 6.19
CA ALA A 196 -5.24 -12.24 7.55
C ALA A 196 -6.11 -11.34 8.45
N LEU A 197 -6.48 -10.13 8.00
CA LEU A 197 -7.29 -9.21 8.82
C LEU A 197 -8.75 -9.67 8.88
N PRO A 198 -9.41 -9.61 10.06
CA PRO A 198 -10.79 -10.10 10.21
C PRO A 198 -11.78 -9.49 9.23
N ALA A 199 -11.65 -8.20 8.90
CA ALA A 199 -12.50 -7.52 7.93
C ALA A 199 -12.40 -8.16 6.54
N ILE A 200 -11.19 -8.51 6.10
CA ILE A 200 -10.94 -9.09 4.78
C ILE A 200 -11.38 -10.55 4.74
N ILE A 201 -11.11 -11.30 5.82
CA ILE A 201 -11.62 -12.68 6.00
C ILE A 201 -13.15 -12.71 5.92
N ALA A 202 -13.83 -11.76 6.57
CA ALA A 202 -15.29 -11.68 6.52
C ALA A 202 -15.82 -11.48 5.09
N GLN A 203 -15.17 -10.62 4.28
CA GLN A 203 -15.55 -10.40 2.89
C GLN A 203 -15.32 -11.64 2.01
N LEU A 204 -14.20 -12.35 2.23
CA LEU A 204 -13.90 -13.60 1.54
C LEU A 204 -14.92 -14.70 1.89
N ASN A 205 -15.29 -14.83 3.18
CA ASN A 205 -16.33 -15.75 3.61
C ASN A 205 -17.71 -15.39 3.06
N ALA A 206 -18.04 -14.10 2.96
CA ALA A 206 -19.31 -13.65 2.37
C ALA A 206 -19.46 -14.13 0.91
N ALA A 207 -18.37 -14.14 0.14
CA ALA A 207 -18.37 -14.69 -1.21
C ALA A 207 -18.65 -16.19 -1.23
N LEU A 208 -18.05 -16.96 -0.33
CA LEU A 208 -18.30 -18.40 -0.22
C LEU A 208 -19.72 -18.72 0.23
N ASP A 209 -20.23 -17.98 1.20
CA ASP A 209 -21.62 -18.11 1.66
C ASP A 209 -22.60 -17.81 0.52
N MET A 210 -22.31 -16.82 -0.30
CA MET A 210 -23.10 -16.51 -1.50
C MET A 210 -23.10 -17.69 -2.50
N MET A 211 -21.96 -18.31 -2.77
CA MET A 211 -21.88 -19.49 -3.64
C MET A 211 -22.70 -20.67 -3.07
N ASN A 212 -22.57 -20.92 -1.76
CA ASN A 212 -23.32 -21.97 -1.06
C ASN A 212 -24.83 -21.75 -1.09
N GLN A 213 -25.27 -20.50 -0.86
CA GLN A 213 -26.69 -20.14 -0.87
C GLN A 213 -27.32 -20.32 -2.26
N VAL A 214 -26.63 -19.90 -3.33
CA VAL A 214 -27.12 -20.09 -4.70
C VAL A 214 -27.30 -21.58 -5.03
N LEU A 215 -26.33 -22.41 -4.66
CA LEU A 215 -26.42 -23.87 -4.86
C LEU A 215 -27.56 -24.50 -4.06
N THR A 216 -27.71 -24.13 -2.80
CA THR A 216 -28.76 -24.64 -1.92
C THR A 216 -30.15 -24.26 -2.44
N ASN A 217 -30.32 -23.01 -2.87
CA ASN A 217 -31.58 -22.52 -3.44
C ASN A 217 -31.93 -23.23 -4.75
N ARG A 218 -30.96 -23.46 -5.64
CA ARG A 218 -31.19 -24.23 -6.87
C ARG A 218 -31.59 -25.67 -6.59
N ALA A 219 -30.91 -26.33 -5.65
CA ALA A 219 -31.27 -27.67 -5.21
C ALA A 219 -32.69 -27.74 -4.62
N ALA A 220 -33.06 -26.77 -3.77
CA ALA A 220 -34.39 -26.69 -3.18
C ALA A 220 -35.50 -26.44 -4.21
N LEU A 221 -35.21 -25.71 -5.28
CA LEU A 221 -36.12 -25.47 -6.40
C LEU A 221 -36.17 -26.64 -7.41
N GLY A 222 -35.43 -27.72 -7.17
CA GLY A 222 -35.36 -28.87 -8.09
C GLY A 222 -34.67 -28.55 -9.42
N ALA A 223 -33.94 -27.44 -9.50
CA ALA A 223 -33.17 -27.08 -10.69
C ALA A 223 -31.92 -27.99 -10.79
N PRO A 224 -31.60 -28.51 -11.99
CA PRO A 224 -30.41 -29.33 -12.16
C PRO A 224 -29.15 -28.51 -11.84
N LEU A 225 -28.32 -29.02 -10.94
CA LEU A 225 -27.00 -28.46 -10.66
C LEU A 225 -26.01 -28.92 -11.73
N ARG A 226 -25.11 -28.04 -12.13
CA ARG A 226 -23.98 -28.43 -12.99
C ARG A 226 -23.07 -29.42 -12.25
N PRO A 227 -22.52 -30.43 -12.96
CA PRO A 227 -21.55 -31.35 -12.38
C PRO A 227 -20.35 -30.60 -11.77
N GLY A 228 -19.81 -31.09 -10.66
CA GLY A 228 -18.65 -30.48 -9.97
C GLY A 228 -18.95 -29.24 -9.13
N ALA A 229 -20.15 -28.65 -9.21
CA ALA A 229 -20.46 -27.41 -8.49
C ALA A 229 -20.36 -27.54 -6.96
N LEU A 230 -20.87 -28.63 -6.39
CA LEU A 230 -20.78 -28.91 -4.95
C LEU A 230 -19.33 -29.22 -4.51
N GLU A 231 -18.57 -29.92 -5.35
CA GLU A 231 -17.18 -30.28 -5.08
C GLU A 231 -16.29 -29.03 -5.06
N ASN A 232 -16.46 -28.14 -6.04
CA ASN A 232 -15.71 -26.89 -6.17
C ASN A 232 -15.95 -25.94 -4.99
N VAL A 233 -17.21 -25.74 -4.59
CA VAL A 233 -17.52 -24.89 -3.42
C VAL A 233 -17.06 -25.54 -2.12
N GLY A 234 -17.18 -26.88 -2.01
CA GLY A 234 -16.64 -27.63 -0.87
C GLY A 234 -15.12 -27.52 -0.74
N TYR A 235 -14.40 -27.53 -1.87
CA TYR A 235 -12.95 -27.32 -1.91
C TYR A 235 -12.58 -25.93 -1.40
N LEU A 236 -13.24 -24.86 -1.87
CA LEU A 236 -12.99 -23.50 -1.41
C LEU A 236 -13.24 -23.34 0.10
N ALA A 237 -14.34 -23.88 0.61
CA ALA A 237 -14.64 -23.85 2.03
C ALA A 237 -13.58 -24.57 2.88
N ALA A 238 -13.03 -25.69 2.36
CA ALA A 238 -11.93 -26.39 3.02
C ALA A 238 -10.62 -25.59 2.97
N VAL A 239 -10.37 -24.83 1.89
CA VAL A 239 -9.19 -23.96 1.76
C VAL A 239 -9.25 -22.81 2.77
N GLU A 240 -10.41 -22.17 2.96
CA GLU A 240 -10.54 -21.08 3.96
C GLU A 240 -10.45 -21.57 5.40
N ARG A 241 -10.99 -22.75 5.72
CA ARG A 241 -10.94 -23.30 7.10
C ARG A 241 -9.55 -23.72 7.57
N ARG A 242 -8.58 -23.89 6.67
CA ARG A 242 -7.22 -24.35 6.99
C ARG A 242 -6.25 -23.22 7.32
N ARG A 243 -6.67 -21.97 7.28
CA ARG A 243 -5.86 -20.78 7.60
C ARG A 243 -6.53 -19.98 8.72
#